data_AF-A0AAX2J6W8-F1
#
_entry.id   AF-A0AAX2J6W8-F1
#
_cell.length_a   1.000
_cell.length_b   1.000
_cell.length_c   1.000
_cell.angle_alpha   90.00
_cell.angle_beta   90.00
_cell.angle_gamma   90.00
#
_symmetry.space_group_name_H-M   'P 1'
#
loop_
_entity.id
_entity.type
_entity.pdbx_description
1 polymer ?
#
loop_
_entity_poly.entity_id
_entity_poly.type
_entity_poly.pdbx_seq_one_letter_code
_entity_poly.pdbx_strand_id
1 'polypeptide(L)'
;MSPCPNLNLIHYTLDKIKESGTIVLGHRDSSIPFSYIADQPNQPVGFAYDLQLKIVEAVKKELNMPNLTVRYNLVTSQNRIPW
;
A
#
# COMPACT_ATOMS: atom_id res chain seq x y z
N MET A 1 -10.62 34.99 17.91
CA MET A 1 -9.92 33.70 17.71
C MET A 1 -10.75 32.91 16.72
N SER A 2 -10.25 32.73 15.49
CA SER A 2 -10.93 31.88 14.52
C SER A 2 -10.92 30.42 15.01
N PRO A 3 -12.01 29.66 14.91
CA PRO A 3 -12.02 28.27 15.36
C PRO A 3 -11.01 27.45 14.55
N CYS A 4 -10.39 26.47 15.21
CA CYS A 4 -9.52 25.48 14.55
C CYS A 4 -10.31 24.72 13.48
N PRO A 5 -9.68 24.38 12.33
CA PRO A 5 -10.34 23.60 11.29
C PRO A 5 -10.75 22.22 11.83
N ASN A 6 -11.90 21.76 11.35
CA ASN A 6 -12.63 20.56 11.76
C ASN A 6 -11.70 19.32 11.88
N LEU A 7 -11.74 18.63 13.02
CA LEU A 7 -10.91 17.46 13.36
C LEU A 7 -11.26 16.17 12.57
N ASN A 8 -12.07 16.28 11.51
CA ASN A 8 -12.57 15.17 10.69
C ASN A 8 -11.67 14.82 9.48
N LEU A 9 -10.39 15.22 9.48
CA LEU A 9 -9.49 15.01 8.32
C LEU A 9 -8.38 13.97 8.54
N ILE A 10 -8.40 13.21 9.64
CA ILE A 10 -7.55 12.04 9.81
C ILE A 10 -8.25 10.80 9.26
N HIS A 11 -8.13 10.56 7.96
CA HIS A 11 -8.56 9.27 7.40
C HIS A 11 -7.53 8.21 7.80
N TYR A 12 -7.89 7.32 8.73
CA TYR A 12 -7.05 6.17 9.06
C TYR A 12 -6.87 5.31 7.80
N THR A 13 -5.71 4.66 7.68
CA THR A 13 -5.36 3.93 6.44
C THR A 13 -6.40 2.88 6.04
N LEU A 14 -6.98 2.18 7.02
CA LEU A 14 -8.03 1.19 6.79
C LEU A 14 -9.33 1.81 6.27
N ASP A 15 -9.72 2.98 6.76
CA ASP A 15 -10.92 3.69 6.29
C ASP A 15 -10.75 4.12 4.83
N LYS A 16 -9.57 4.67 4.48
CA LYS A 16 -9.25 5.03 3.09
C LYS A 16 -9.26 3.82 2.16
N ILE A 17 -8.74 2.67 2.62
CA ILE A 17 -8.77 1.42 1.85
C ILE A 17 -10.22 0.96 1.65
N LYS A 18 -11.05 1.04 2.70
CA LYS A 18 -12.46 0.65 2.66
C LYS A 18 -13.28 1.54 1.72
N GLU A 19 -13.07 2.84 1.78
CA GLU A 19 -13.75 3.81 0.90
C GLU A 19 -13.35 3.63 -0.57
N SER A 20 -12.06 3.45 -0.85
CA SER A 20 -11.55 3.35 -2.23
C SER A 20 -11.63 1.95 -2.85
N GLY A 21 -11.85 0.91 -2.05
CA GLY A 21 -11.77 -0.48 -2.50
C GLY A 21 -10.38 -0.90 -2.99
N THR A 22 -9.35 -0.12 -2.67
CA THR A 22 -7.99 -0.29 -3.21
C THR A 22 -6.95 -0.16 -2.11
N ILE A 23 -5.99 -1.10 -2.09
CA ILE A 23 -4.75 -1.00 -1.33
C ILE A 23 -3.57 -0.77 -2.29
N VAL A 24 -2.73 0.22 -1.97
CA VAL A 24 -1.55 0.56 -2.77
C VAL A 24 -0.29 0.12 -2.04
N LEU A 25 0.47 -0.79 -2.66
CA LEU A 25 1.72 -1.31 -2.12
C LEU A 25 2.91 -0.61 -2.78
N GLY A 26 3.75 0.03 -1.96
CA GLY A 26 5.04 0.53 -2.39
C GLY A 26 6.02 -0.63 -2.63
N HIS A 27 6.67 -0.66 -3.80
CA HIS A 27 7.66 -1.68 -4.15
C HIS A 27 8.94 -1.07 -4.72
N ARG A 28 10.02 -1.85 -4.71
CA ARG A 28 11.32 -1.52 -5.33
C ARG A 28 11.50 -2.38 -6.58
N ASP A 29 12.21 -1.84 -7.57
CA ASP A 29 12.54 -2.55 -8.81
C ASP A 29 13.83 -3.38 -8.70
N SER A 30 14.80 -2.91 -7.90
CA SER A 30 16.17 -3.43 -7.88
C SER A 30 16.71 -3.73 -6.47
N SER A 31 15.86 -4.12 -5.52
CA SER A 31 16.28 -4.47 -4.15
C SER A 31 16.24 -5.99 -3.92
N ILE A 32 17.06 -6.74 -4.67
CA ILE A 32 17.20 -8.19 -4.52
C ILE A 32 17.82 -8.52 -3.15
N PRO A 33 17.32 -9.52 -2.38
CA PRO A 33 16.20 -10.42 -2.66
C PRO A 33 14.85 -9.97 -2.05
N PHE A 34 14.71 -8.72 -1.63
CA PHE A 34 13.57 -8.23 -0.87
C PHE A 34 12.39 -7.77 -1.72
N SER A 35 12.62 -6.89 -2.68
CA SER A 35 11.59 -6.39 -3.61
C SER A 35 12.27 -6.00 -4.92
N TYR A 36 11.93 -6.71 -5.99
CA TYR A 36 12.51 -6.51 -7.31
C TYR A 36 11.54 -6.96 -8.41
N ILE A 37 11.76 -6.54 -9.65
CA ILE A 37 11.04 -7.06 -10.82
C ILE A 37 11.86 -8.20 -11.43
N ALA A 38 11.23 -9.36 -11.64
CA ALA A 38 11.88 -10.52 -12.27
C ALA A 38 11.33 -10.76 -13.68
N ASP A 39 10.13 -11.32 -13.78
CA ASP A 39 9.58 -11.79 -15.06
C ASP A 39 8.41 -10.93 -15.57
N GLN A 40 7.50 -10.55 -14.67
CA GLN A 40 6.29 -9.83 -15.04
C GLN A 40 6.48 -8.32 -14.88
N PRO A 41 6.30 -7.53 -15.95
CA PRO A 41 6.37 -6.08 -15.86
C PRO A 41 5.40 -5.55 -14.80
N ASN A 42 5.90 -4.70 -13.90
CA ASN A 42 5.13 -4.05 -12.85
C ASN A 42 4.57 -4.96 -11.74
N GLN A 43 4.95 -6.25 -11.70
CA GLN A 43 4.65 -7.12 -10.57
C GLN A 43 5.93 -7.44 -9.79
N PRO A 44 6.11 -6.88 -8.58
CA PRO A 44 7.28 -7.16 -7.77
C PRO A 44 7.29 -8.61 -7.26
N VAL A 45 8.48 -9.09 -6.94
CA VAL A 45 8.75 -10.36 -6.25
C VAL A 45 9.76 -10.14 -5.13
N GLY A 46 9.91 -11.13 -4.24
CA GLY A 46 10.90 -11.13 -3.18
C GLY A 46 10.30 -11.13 -1.77
N PHE A 47 11.16 -11.27 -0.77
CA PHE A 47 10.75 -11.50 0.62
C PHE A 47 9.81 -10.42 1.19
N ALA A 48 10.11 -9.14 0.93
CA ALA A 48 9.30 -8.04 1.44
C ALA A 48 7.94 -7.98 0.73
N TYR A 49 7.90 -8.33 -0.56
CA TYR A 49 6.66 -8.44 -1.31
C TYR A 49 5.76 -9.56 -0.78
N ASP A 50 6.33 -10.74 -0.49
CA ASP A 50 5.58 -11.86 0.08
C ASP A 50 4.95 -11.50 1.44
N LEU A 51 5.67 -10.73 2.26
CA LEU A 51 5.15 -10.20 3.51
C LEU A 51 4.00 -9.21 3.28
N GLN A 52 4.12 -8.31 2.30
CA GLN A 52 3.05 -7.37 1.93
C GLN A 52 1.78 -8.12 1.51
N LEU A 53 1.90 -9.20 0.74
CA LEU A 53 0.74 -10.01 0.34
C LEU A 53 0.04 -10.66 1.54
N LYS A 54 0.79 -11.14 2.55
CA LYS A 54 0.18 -11.63 3.80
C LYS A 54 -0.60 -10.55 4.54
N ILE A 55 -0.09 -9.31 4.53
CA ILE A 55 -0.80 -8.15 5.10
C ILE A 55 -2.07 -7.85 4.29
N VAL A 56 -2.03 -7.90 2.96
CA VAL A 56 -3.23 -7.72 2.12
C VAL A 56 -4.32 -8.72 2.49
N GLU A 57 -3.98 -10.00 2.67
CA GLU A 57 -4.95 -11.03 3.05
C GLU A 57 -5.55 -10.77 4.45
N ALA A 58 -4.72 -10.33 5.41
CA ALA A 58 -5.21 -9.91 6.72
C ALA A 58 -6.17 -8.72 6.62
N VAL A 59 -5.85 -7.72 5.79
CA VAL A 59 -6.71 -6.54 5.57
C VAL A 59 -8.03 -6.91 4.88
N LYS A 60 -7.99 -7.78 3.86
CA LYS A 60 -9.21 -8.29 3.21
C LYS A 60 -10.16 -8.92 4.22
N LYS A 61 -9.62 -9.73 5.14
CA LYS A 61 -10.38 -10.37 6.21
C LYS A 61 -10.94 -9.34 7.20
N GLU A 62 -10.10 -8.43 7.69
CA GLU A 62 -10.49 -7.41 8.68
C GLU A 62 -11.62 -6.51 8.16
N LEU A 63 -11.55 -6.11 6.88
CA LEU A 63 -12.52 -5.21 6.27
C LEU A 63 -13.70 -5.92 5.62
N ASN A 64 -13.71 -7.25 5.59
CA ASN A 64 -14.66 -8.08 4.85
C ASN A 64 -14.75 -7.73 3.35
N MET A 65 -13.59 -7.55 2.71
CA MET A 65 -13.45 -7.12 1.32
C MET A 65 -12.66 -8.14 0.49
N PRO A 66 -13.25 -9.30 0.11
CA PRO A 66 -12.52 -10.34 -0.63
C PRO A 66 -12.00 -9.87 -2.00
N ASN A 67 -12.70 -8.90 -2.61
CA ASN A 67 -12.36 -8.33 -3.92
C ASN A 67 -11.52 -7.04 -3.83
N LEU A 68 -10.80 -6.83 -2.72
CA LEU A 68 -9.94 -5.66 -2.54
C LEU A 68 -8.89 -5.60 -3.65
N THR A 69 -8.86 -4.49 -4.38
CA THR A 69 -7.92 -4.29 -5.50
C THR A 69 -6.54 -3.94 -4.97
N VAL A 70 -5.51 -4.64 -5.45
CA VAL A 70 -4.10 -4.33 -5.14
C VAL A 70 -3.50 -3.53 -6.29
N ARG A 71 -2.85 -2.41 -5.97
CA ARG A 71 -2.06 -1.62 -6.93
C ARG A 71 -0.63 -1.50 -6.44
N TYR A 72 0.31 -1.43 -7.38
CA TYR A 72 1.73 -1.27 -7.07
C TYR A 72 2.18 0.14 -7.40
N ASN A 73 2.93 0.75 -6.48
CA ASN A 73 3.59 2.03 -6.67
C ASN A 73 5.10 1.84 -6.58
N LEU A 74 5.85 2.20 -7.62
CA LEU A 74 7.30 2.13 -7.59
C LEU A 74 7.84 3.23 -6.68
N VAL A 75 8.62 2.85 -5.67
CA VAL A 75 9.28 3.79 -4.77
C VAL A 75 10.80 3.64 -4.84
N THR A 76 11.46 4.76 -4.61
CA THR A 76 12.91 4.91 -4.50
C THR A 76 13.22 5.52 -3.13
N SER A 77 14.50 5.54 -2.75
CA SER A 77 14.91 6.23 -1.53
C SER A 77 14.47 7.70 -1.52
N GLN A 78 14.37 8.35 -2.68
CA GLN A 78 14.06 9.76 -2.80
C GLN A 78 12.57 10.08 -2.68
N ASN A 79 11.69 9.20 -3.19
CA ASN A 79 10.25 9.48 -3.33
C ASN A 79 9.36 8.64 -2.39
N ARG A 80 9.96 7.90 -1.44
CA ARG A 80 9.20 7.04 -0.50
C ARG A 80 8.44 7.81 0.58
N ILE A 81 8.73 9.08 0.78
CA ILE A 81 8.03 9.96 1.73
C ILE A 81 7.35 11.05 0.91
N PRO A 82 6.01 11.18 0.96
CA PRO A 82 5.32 12.34 0.43
C PRO A 82 5.63 13.53 1.34
N TRP A 83 6.26 14.57 0.77
CA TRP A 83 6.47 15.86 1.44
C TRP A 83 5.25 16.76 1.26
#